data_AF-A0A6N3Z584-F1
#
_entry.id   AF-A0A6N3Z584-F1
#
_cell.length_a   1.000
_cell.length_b   1.000
_cell.length_c   1.000
_cell.angle_alpha   90.00
_cell.angle_beta   90.00
_cell.angle_gamma   90.00
#
_symmetry.space_group_name_H-M   'P 1'
#
loop_
_entity.id
_entity.type
_entity.pdbx_description
1 polymer ?
#
loop_
_entity_poly.entity_id
_entity_poly.type
_entity_poly.pdbx_seq_one_letter_code
_entity_poly.pdbx_strand_id
1 'polypeptide(L)'
;MRNCLQCDGGLSSTLTKRKNAYVFQCKNCFSQIGTPIKKQDALKISSNIPMFVESDSGNVLKQDESESFYFKSEPELCKWFIKQFSEWFFIFTEVQGVHTSEKVNLRIDFILYPKQSLIDQGFDESFFGVEVKHFLPSQGHGHKLSRAIWQTASYNDTIFDLQSSKFFPRKIVKDKLPKQVKLNYSLLFSNISFKSEYLTYFDLKNDLDRNQSEQEWRGMLLVANHANVGTIRINTVDYSNINRWEFLFASSLYFTYTKKAANQFKLNNLNLVIKKRTGNF
;
A
#
# COMPACT_ATOMS: atom_id res chain seq x y z
N MET A 1 -4.84 -30.52 -23.16
CA MET A 1 -4.10 -29.76 -22.14
C MET A 1 -2.74 -30.43 -21.96
N ARG A 2 -1.65 -29.66 -21.80
CA ARG A 2 -0.26 -30.19 -21.75
C ARG A 2 0.28 -30.04 -20.33
N ASN A 3 0.93 -31.06 -19.80
CA ASN A 3 1.58 -31.02 -18.48
C ASN A 3 2.90 -30.24 -18.54
N CYS A 4 3.25 -29.54 -17.46
CA CYS A 4 4.54 -28.88 -17.33
C CYS A 4 5.60 -29.93 -16.93
N LEU A 5 6.58 -30.18 -17.79
CA LEU A 5 7.66 -31.13 -17.54
C LEU A 5 8.66 -30.69 -16.46
N GLN A 6 8.59 -29.43 -16.01
CA GLN A 6 9.54 -28.87 -15.04
C GLN A 6 9.07 -28.88 -13.59
N CYS A 7 7.77 -29.06 -13.31
CA CYS A 7 7.30 -28.94 -11.93
C CYS A 7 6.23 -29.93 -11.47
N ASP A 8 5.88 -30.95 -12.27
CA ASP A 8 4.75 -31.88 -12.02
C ASP A 8 3.41 -31.20 -11.64
N GLY A 9 3.36 -29.88 -11.75
CA GLY A 9 2.23 -29.05 -11.42
C GLY A 9 1.16 -29.22 -12.48
N GLY A 10 -0.06 -29.48 -12.02
CA GLY A 10 -1.22 -29.78 -12.86
C GLY A 10 -1.52 -28.76 -13.96
N LEU A 11 -2.63 -29.03 -14.68
CA LEU A 11 -3.02 -28.53 -16.00
C LEU A 11 -3.23 -27.00 -16.17
N SER A 12 -2.69 -26.17 -15.29
CA SER A 12 -2.88 -24.72 -15.28
C SER A 12 -1.75 -23.99 -16.02
N SER A 13 -2.05 -23.51 -17.23
CA SER A 13 -1.16 -22.66 -18.03
C SER A 13 -1.80 -21.32 -18.37
N THR A 14 -0.99 -20.27 -18.55
CA THR A 14 -1.40 -18.97 -19.11
C THR A 14 -0.79 -18.77 -20.49
N LEU A 15 -1.49 -18.08 -21.39
CA LEU A 15 -0.96 -17.70 -22.69
C LEU A 15 -0.33 -16.30 -22.58
N THR A 16 0.96 -16.17 -22.92
CA THR A 16 1.72 -14.91 -22.80
C THR A 16 2.34 -14.54 -24.15
N LYS A 17 2.33 -13.25 -24.50
CA LYS A 17 3.01 -12.72 -25.70
C LYS A 17 4.51 -12.58 -25.42
N ARG A 18 5.37 -13.06 -26.32
CA ARG A 18 6.82 -12.83 -26.29
C ARG A 18 7.34 -12.43 -27.66
N LYS A 19 7.85 -11.21 -27.78
CA LYS A 19 8.36 -10.59 -29.02
C LYS A 19 7.36 -10.75 -30.19
N ASN A 20 7.50 -11.82 -30.98
CA ASN A 20 6.72 -12.06 -32.20
C ASN A 20 5.82 -13.31 -32.15
N ALA A 21 5.68 -13.95 -30.98
CA ALA A 21 4.89 -15.17 -30.84
C ALA A 21 4.16 -15.24 -29.50
N TYR A 22 3.17 -16.13 -29.40
CA TYR A 22 2.49 -16.43 -28.15
C TYR A 22 2.97 -17.77 -27.62
N VAL A 23 3.15 -17.90 -26.31
CA VAL A 23 3.62 -19.14 -25.67
C VAL A 23 2.75 -19.46 -24.47
N PHE A 24 2.49 -20.73 -24.22
CA PHE A 24 1.92 -21.15 -22.96
C PHE A 24 3.01 -21.17 -21.89
N GLN A 25 2.71 -20.67 -20.71
CA GLN A 25 3.59 -20.71 -19.55
C GLN A 25 2.92 -21.45 -18.40
N CYS A 26 3.70 -22.24 -17.67
CA CYS A 26 3.23 -22.86 -16.43
C CYS A 26 2.94 -21.76 -15.39
N LYS A 27 1.79 -21.82 -14.70
CA LYS A 27 1.49 -20.86 -13.63
C LYS A 27 2.40 -20.99 -12.40
N ASN A 28 2.98 -22.17 -12.17
CA ASN A 28 3.80 -22.43 -10.99
C ASN A 28 5.26 -22.03 -11.19
N CYS A 29 5.87 -22.40 -12.33
CA CYS A 29 7.30 -22.18 -12.56
C CYS A 29 7.62 -21.28 -13.77
N PHE A 30 6.61 -20.76 -14.48
CA PHE A 30 6.75 -19.87 -15.65
C PHE A 30 7.50 -20.44 -16.86
N SER A 31 7.85 -21.73 -16.82
CA SER A 31 8.46 -22.45 -17.93
C SER A 31 7.57 -22.42 -19.16
N GLN A 32 8.14 -22.24 -20.34
CA GLN A 32 7.42 -22.37 -21.59
C GLN A 32 6.93 -23.81 -21.79
N ILE A 33 5.64 -23.98 -22.08
CA ILE A 33 5.00 -25.26 -22.38
C ILE A 33 4.74 -25.31 -23.89
N GLY A 34 5.54 -26.11 -24.60
CA GLY A 34 5.37 -26.34 -26.04
C GLY A 34 5.98 -25.26 -26.93
N THR A 35 5.59 -25.29 -28.20
CA THR A 35 6.13 -24.41 -29.24
C THR A 35 5.38 -23.07 -29.29
N PRO A 36 6.04 -21.98 -29.69
CA PRO A 36 5.37 -20.71 -29.94
C PRO A 36 4.27 -20.86 -30.99
N ILE A 37 3.15 -20.17 -30.78
CA ILE A 37 1.99 -20.16 -31.69
C ILE A 37 1.84 -18.79 -32.35
N LYS A 38 1.27 -18.80 -33.56
CA LYS A 38 0.97 -17.58 -34.32
C LYS A 38 -0.19 -16.83 -33.69
N LYS A 39 -0.23 -15.50 -33.90
CA LYS A 39 -1.28 -14.61 -33.37
C LYS A 39 -2.70 -15.08 -33.71
N GLN A 40 -2.94 -15.55 -34.93
CA GLN A 40 -4.26 -16.02 -35.36
C GLN A 40 -4.74 -17.24 -34.56
N ASP A 41 -3.83 -18.15 -34.19
CA ASP A 41 -4.17 -19.34 -33.42
C ASP A 41 -4.32 -19.01 -31.93
N ALA A 42 -3.51 -18.10 -31.41
CA ALA A 42 -3.65 -17.56 -30.05
C ALA A 42 -5.04 -16.92 -29.82
N LEU A 43 -5.52 -16.15 -30.80
CA LEU A 43 -6.84 -15.50 -30.75
C LEU A 43 -8.01 -16.49 -30.76
N LYS A 44 -7.86 -17.63 -31.46
CA LYS A 44 -8.86 -18.72 -31.43
C LYS A 44 -8.88 -19.47 -30.11
N ILE A 45 -7.76 -19.52 -29.40
CA ILE A 45 -7.65 -20.19 -28.10
C ILE A 45 -8.21 -19.29 -27.00
N SER A 46 -7.99 -17.98 -27.10
CA SER A 46 -8.44 -17.01 -26.12
C SER A 46 -9.93 -16.70 -26.14
N SER A 47 -10.63 -16.98 -27.25
CA SER A 47 -12.09 -16.85 -27.25
C SER A 47 -12.77 -17.79 -26.25
N ASN A 48 -12.03 -18.78 -25.71
CA ASN A 48 -12.48 -19.70 -24.66
C ASN A 48 -11.75 -19.54 -23.32
N ILE A 49 -10.78 -18.64 -23.18
CA ILE A 49 -9.98 -18.42 -21.96
C ILE A 49 -9.69 -16.92 -21.85
N PRO A 50 -9.97 -16.23 -20.73
CA PRO A 50 -9.68 -14.80 -20.61
C PRO A 50 -8.18 -14.52 -20.88
N MET A 51 -7.90 -13.86 -22.02
CA MET A 51 -6.56 -13.42 -22.40
C MET A 51 -6.30 -12.01 -21.90
N PHE A 52 -5.12 -11.81 -21.32
CA PHE A 52 -4.50 -10.49 -21.24
C PHE A 52 -3.75 -10.23 -22.54
N VAL A 53 -4.09 -9.16 -23.25
CA VAL A 53 -3.46 -8.76 -24.52
C VAL A 53 -2.70 -7.46 -24.30
N GLU A 54 -1.40 -7.46 -24.57
CA GLU A 54 -0.62 -6.23 -24.76
C GLU A 54 -0.77 -5.75 -26.21
N SER A 55 -1.38 -4.58 -26.38
CA SER A 55 -1.59 -3.93 -27.68
C SER A 55 -0.37 -3.12 -28.11
N ASP A 56 0.15 -3.43 -29.31
CA ASP A 56 0.98 -2.51 -30.08
C ASP A 56 0.10 -1.44 -30.75
N SER A 57 0.66 -0.24 -30.82
CA SER A 57 0.11 1.07 -31.20
C SER A 57 -0.69 1.12 -32.51
N GLY A 58 -1.75 1.93 -32.51
CA GLY A 58 -2.35 2.48 -33.73
C GLY A 58 -3.86 2.45 -33.87
N ASN A 59 -4.62 2.86 -32.84
CA ASN A 59 -5.89 3.57 -33.00
C ASN A 59 -6.37 4.02 -31.62
N VAL A 60 -6.74 5.30 -31.50
CA VAL A 60 -7.36 5.89 -30.30
C VAL A 60 -8.78 5.34 -30.19
N LEU A 61 -8.88 4.06 -29.82
CA LEU A 61 -10.03 3.58 -29.07
C LEU A 61 -9.88 4.21 -27.69
N LYS A 62 -10.94 4.87 -27.22
CA LYS A 62 -11.09 5.28 -25.82
C LYS A 62 -10.72 4.06 -24.98
N GLN A 63 -9.50 4.05 -24.45
CA GLN A 63 -9.06 3.02 -23.53
C GLN A 63 -10.04 3.11 -22.37
N ASP A 64 -10.83 2.05 -22.20
CA ASP A 64 -11.51 1.80 -20.95
C ASP A 64 -10.46 2.02 -19.86
N GLU A 65 -10.69 3.09 -19.12
CA GLU A 65 -9.91 3.45 -17.94
C GLU A 65 -9.89 2.20 -17.09
N SER A 66 -8.75 1.49 -17.03
CA SER A 66 -8.59 0.40 -16.10
C SER A 66 -8.43 1.04 -14.71
N GLU A 67 -9.56 1.50 -14.20
CA GLU A 67 -9.78 1.91 -12.82
C GLU A 67 -9.18 0.82 -11.93
N SER A 68 -8.54 1.24 -10.84
CA SER A 68 -8.29 0.33 -9.73
C SER A 68 -9.61 -0.40 -9.39
N PHE A 69 -9.61 -1.73 -9.44
CA PHE A 69 -10.85 -2.52 -9.35
C PHE A 69 -11.47 -2.56 -7.95
N TYR A 70 -10.73 -2.24 -6.89
CA TYR A 70 -11.21 -2.44 -5.51
C TYR A 70 -11.58 -1.16 -4.78
N PHE A 71 -10.75 -0.12 -4.89
CA PHE A 71 -11.04 1.18 -4.28
C PHE A 71 -11.17 2.23 -5.37
N LYS A 72 -12.29 2.94 -5.35
CA LYS A 72 -12.58 4.00 -6.31
C LYS A 72 -12.21 5.38 -5.80
N SER A 73 -11.95 5.50 -4.49
CA SER A 73 -11.76 6.80 -3.86
C SER A 73 -11.08 6.72 -2.48
N GLU A 74 -10.60 7.87 -1.99
CA GLU A 74 -10.09 8.03 -0.63
C GLU A 74 -11.12 7.69 0.46
N PRO A 75 -12.40 8.13 0.38
CA PRO A 75 -13.42 7.73 1.34
C PRO A 75 -13.61 6.21 1.47
N GLU A 76 -13.52 5.46 0.37
CA GLU A 76 -13.61 3.99 0.40
C GLU A 76 -12.41 3.37 1.11
N LEU A 77 -11.19 3.85 0.83
CA LEU A 77 -9.97 3.44 1.53
C LEU A 77 -10.06 3.74 3.03
N CYS A 78 -10.51 4.94 3.40
CA CYS A 78 -10.70 5.34 4.80
C CYS A 78 -11.68 4.41 5.52
N LYS A 79 -12.84 4.13 4.91
CA LYS A 79 -13.85 3.22 5.47
C LYS A 79 -13.29 1.81 5.64
N TRP A 80 -12.56 1.31 4.65
CA TRP A 80 -11.90 0.01 4.72
C TRP A 80 -10.85 -0.03 5.84
N PHE A 81 -10.01 1.01 5.93
CA PHE A 81 -8.95 1.11 6.92
C PHE A 81 -9.53 1.06 8.33
N ILE A 82 -10.54 1.88 8.63
CA ILE A 82 -11.20 1.88 9.94
C ILE A 82 -11.77 0.50 10.26
N LYS A 83 -12.49 -0.12 9.31
CA LYS A 83 -13.10 -1.45 9.51
C LYS A 83 -12.06 -2.48 9.91
N GLN A 84 -10.92 -2.51 9.23
CA GLN A 84 -9.91 -3.56 9.43
C GLN A 84 -8.96 -3.24 10.60
N PHE A 85 -8.40 -2.03 10.66
CA PHE A 85 -7.37 -1.68 11.64
C PHE A 85 -7.93 -1.38 13.04
N SER A 86 -9.24 -1.14 13.17
CA SER A 86 -9.88 -0.99 14.49
C SER A 86 -9.82 -2.27 15.33
N GLU A 87 -9.46 -3.42 14.77
CA GLU A 87 -9.15 -4.63 15.51
C GLU A 87 -7.94 -4.42 16.44
N TRP A 88 -6.89 -3.76 15.96
CA TRP A 88 -5.61 -3.65 16.67
C TRP A 88 -5.31 -2.26 17.23
N PHE A 89 -5.97 -1.23 16.72
CA PHE A 89 -5.73 0.16 17.09
C PHE A 89 -7.00 0.86 17.56
N PHE A 90 -6.82 1.86 18.41
CA PHE A 90 -7.78 2.91 18.62
C PHE A 90 -7.56 3.99 17.55
N ILE A 91 -8.60 4.31 16.79
CA ILE A 91 -8.51 5.20 15.63
C ILE A 91 -9.31 6.47 15.90
N PHE A 92 -8.64 7.61 15.84
CA PHE A 92 -9.22 8.95 15.90
C PHE A 92 -9.23 9.52 14.50
N THR A 93 -10.38 9.96 14.00
CA THR A 93 -10.52 10.42 12.61
C THR A 93 -10.53 11.94 12.53
N GLU A 94 -9.99 12.49 11.45
CA GLU A 94 -10.16 13.89 11.03
C GLU A 94 -9.70 14.89 12.12
N VAL A 95 -8.58 14.58 12.75
CA VAL A 95 -8.09 15.29 13.94
C VAL A 95 -7.42 16.60 13.53
N GLN A 96 -7.81 17.70 14.16
CA GLN A 96 -7.22 19.02 13.96
C GLN A 96 -5.91 19.15 14.73
N GLY A 97 -4.95 19.88 14.16
CA GLY A 97 -3.70 20.21 14.81
C GLY A 97 -3.13 21.53 14.30
N VAL A 98 -2.08 21.99 14.97
CA VAL A 98 -1.36 23.21 14.62
C VAL A 98 0.12 22.87 14.41
N HIS A 99 0.63 23.22 13.23
CA HIS A 99 2.04 23.03 12.91
C HIS A 99 2.90 23.91 13.83
N THR A 100 3.92 23.33 14.44
CA THR A 100 4.63 23.97 15.56
C THR A 100 5.46 25.18 15.15
N SER A 101 6.11 25.16 14.00
CA SER A 101 6.90 26.28 13.46
C SER A 101 6.05 27.24 12.63
N GLU A 102 5.39 26.74 11.58
CA GLU A 102 4.59 27.51 10.63
C GLU A 102 3.30 28.11 11.21
N LYS A 103 2.81 27.62 12.35
CA LYS A 103 1.55 28.05 12.98
C LYS A 103 0.31 27.92 12.09
N VAL A 104 0.36 27.04 11.10
CA VAL A 104 -0.78 26.73 10.23
C VAL A 104 -1.64 25.62 10.83
N ASN A 105 -2.96 25.72 10.63
CA ASN A 105 -3.90 24.67 11.01
C ASN A 105 -3.82 23.52 10.00
N LEU A 106 -3.70 22.30 10.51
CA LEU A 106 -3.65 21.08 9.73
C LEU A 106 -4.73 20.12 10.22
N ARG A 107 -5.12 19.21 9.33
CA ARG A 107 -5.99 18.09 9.63
C ARG A 107 -5.34 16.82 9.11
N ILE A 108 -5.35 15.77 9.94
CA ILE A 108 -4.89 14.44 9.56
C ILE A 108 -6.07 13.48 9.46
N ASP A 109 -6.01 12.56 8.50
CA ASP A 109 -7.06 11.57 8.30
C ASP A 109 -7.24 10.70 9.54
N PHE A 110 -6.14 10.10 10.04
CA PHE A 110 -6.17 9.30 11.26
C PHE A 110 -5.00 9.58 12.21
N ILE A 111 -5.30 9.55 13.51
CA ILE A 111 -4.32 9.31 14.57
C ILE A 111 -4.64 7.96 15.19
N LEU A 112 -3.61 7.13 15.37
CA LEU A 112 -3.73 5.78 15.91
C LEU A 112 -3.00 5.67 17.25
N TYR A 113 -3.56 4.86 18.14
CA TYR A 113 -2.89 4.39 19.35
C TYR A 113 -3.04 2.86 19.45
N PRO A 114 -1.96 2.11 19.69
CA PRO A 114 -2.00 0.65 19.74
C PRO A 114 -2.83 0.15 20.94
N LYS A 115 -3.51 -0.98 20.76
CA LYS A 115 -4.12 -1.69 21.89
C LYS A 115 -3.07 -2.49 22.67
N GLN A 116 -3.41 -2.88 23.90
CA GLN A 116 -2.54 -3.66 24.78
C GLN A 116 -1.97 -4.92 24.10
N SER A 117 -2.79 -5.64 23.33
CA SER A 117 -2.34 -6.84 22.61
C SER A 117 -1.21 -6.61 21.62
N LEU A 118 -1.05 -5.39 21.10
CA LEU A 118 0.10 -5.03 20.26
C LEU A 118 1.30 -4.59 21.11
N ILE A 119 1.04 -3.80 22.15
CA ILE A 119 2.07 -3.30 23.09
C ILE A 119 2.79 -4.49 23.75
N ASP A 120 2.04 -5.51 24.18
CA ASP A 120 2.57 -6.76 24.75
C ASP A 120 3.48 -7.52 23.77
N GLN A 121 3.35 -7.26 22.47
CA GLN A 121 4.17 -7.84 21.40
C GLN A 121 5.33 -6.92 20.97
N GLY A 122 5.59 -5.87 21.75
CA GLY A 122 6.68 -4.92 21.55
C GLY A 122 6.37 -3.79 20.56
N PHE A 123 5.11 -3.57 20.20
CA PHE A 123 4.73 -2.38 19.43
C PHE A 123 4.93 -1.11 20.28
N ASP A 124 5.48 -0.05 19.68
CA ASP A 124 5.73 1.23 20.35
C ASP A 124 4.45 1.87 20.91
N GLU A 125 4.44 2.16 22.22
CA GLU A 125 3.30 2.73 22.95
C GLU A 125 3.19 4.25 22.74
N SER A 126 3.08 4.68 21.49
CA SER A 126 2.93 6.08 21.13
C SER A 126 1.81 6.31 20.13
N PHE A 127 1.39 7.57 20.02
CA PHE A 127 0.50 8.01 18.96
C PHE A 127 1.28 8.17 17.65
N PHE A 128 0.68 7.71 16.56
CA PHE A 128 1.21 7.89 15.22
C PHE A 128 0.12 8.30 14.24
N GLY A 129 0.51 9.00 13.18
CA GLY A 129 -0.39 9.49 12.15
C GLY A 129 -0.56 8.51 11.00
N VAL A 130 -1.71 8.55 10.33
CA VAL A 130 -1.91 7.94 9.02
C VAL A 130 -2.57 8.94 8.08
N GLU A 131 -1.93 9.18 6.94
CA GLU A 131 -2.49 9.90 5.80
C GLU A 131 -2.99 8.89 4.78
N VAL A 132 -4.19 9.10 4.23
CA VAL A 132 -4.79 8.27 3.20
C VAL A 132 -4.77 8.98 1.86
N LYS A 133 -4.29 8.28 0.83
CA LYS A 133 -4.33 8.77 -0.54
C LYS A 133 -4.77 7.72 -1.54
N HIS A 134 -5.55 8.16 -2.52
CA HIS A 134 -5.90 7.33 -3.67
C HIS A 134 -5.16 7.84 -4.91
N PHE A 135 -4.37 6.98 -5.52
CA PHE A 135 -3.58 7.29 -6.69
C PHE A 135 -4.19 6.64 -7.94
N LEU A 136 -4.58 7.49 -8.89
CA LEU A 136 -5.03 7.07 -10.22
C LEU A 136 -3.82 6.96 -11.15
N PRO A 137 -3.62 5.82 -11.84
CA PRO A 137 -2.52 5.65 -12.79
C PRO A 137 -2.50 6.72 -13.90
N SER A 138 -3.68 7.17 -14.32
CA SER A 138 -3.87 8.16 -15.40
C SER A 138 -3.37 9.56 -15.08
N GLN A 139 -3.09 9.89 -13.80
CA GLN A 139 -2.80 11.26 -13.36
C GLN A 139 -1.30 11.57 -13.22
N GLY A 140 -0.42 10.67 -13.68
CA GLY A 140 1.02 10.84 -13.55
C GLY A 140 1.56 10.53 -12.15
N HIS A 141 2.84 10.17 -12.06
CA HIS A 141 3.39 9.46 -10.89
C HIS A 141 4.06 10.40 -9.87
N GLY A 142 4.71 11.49 -10.31
CA GLY A 142 5.62 12.26 -9.45
C GLY A 142 4.96 13.25 -8.49
N HIS A 143 4.16 14.19 -9.02
CA HIS A 143 3.76 15.36 -8.23
C HIS A 143 2.78 15.04 -7.09
N LYS A 144 1.78 14.19 -7.35
CA LYS A 144 0.79 13.81 -6.31
C LYS A 144 1.41 12.96 -5.20
N LEU A 145 2.27 12.02 -5.57
CA LEU A 145 2.95 11.12 -4.64
C LEU A 145 3.92 11.89 -3.74
N SER A 146 4.73 12.78 -4.34
CA SER A 146 5.60 13.69 -3.59
C SER A 146 4.81 14.58 -2.62
N ARG A 147 3.72 15.20 -3.10
CA ARG A 147 2.85 16.01 -2.23
C ARG A 147 2.25 15.20 -1.08
N ALA A 148 1.82 13.96 -1.31
CA ALA A 148 1.31 13.07 -0.28
C ALA A 148 2.36 12.79 0.80
N ILE A 149 3.60 12.52 0.41
CA ILE A 149 4.72 12.31 1.34
C ILE A 149 4.97 13.57 2.16
N TRP A 150 5.05 14.74 1.53
CA TRP A 150 5.31 16.00 2.23
C TRP A 150 4.19 16.39 3.19
N GLN A 151 2.94 16.17 2.78
CA GLN A 151 1.78 16.33 3.66
C GLN A 151 1.86 15.38 4.85
N THR A 152 2.23 14.12 4.64
CA THR A 152 2.39 13.14 5.72
C THR A 152 3.54 13.52 6.66
N ALA A 153 4.63 14.10 6.11
CA ALA A 153 5.79 14.51 6.88
C ALA A 153 5.50 15.70 7.80
N SER A 154 4.71 16.69 7.36
CA SER A 154 4.41 17.88 8.16
C SER A 154 3.62 17.56 9.44
N TYR A 155 2.93 16.40 9.48
CA TYR A 155 2.24 15.93 10.68
C TYR A 155 3.18 15.60 11.83
N ASN A 156 4.44 15.21 11.56
CA ASN A 156 5.40 14.90 12.63
C ASN A 156 5.84 16.16 13.41
N ASP A 157 5.66 17.35 12.83
CA ASP A 157 5.95 18.64 13.45
C ASP A 157 4.67 19.39 13.88
N THR A 158 3.57 18.66 14.06
CA THR A 158 2.25 19.17 14.44
C THR A 158 1.85 18.68 15.83
N ILE A 159 1.19 19.57 16.60
CA ILE A 159 0.50 19.18 17.84
C ILE A 159 -0.99 19.04 17.51
N PHE A 160 -1.54 17.86 17.73
CA PHE A 160 -2.93 17.55 17.44
C PHE A 160 -3.79 17.58 18.70
N ASP A 161 -5.00 18.11 18.58
CA ASP A 161 -6.02 18.07 19.63
C ASP A 161 -6.91 16.84 19.44
N LEU A 162 -6.72 15.80 20.25
CA LEU A 162 -7.52 14.59 20.16
C LEU A 162 -9.01 14.86 20.38
N GLN A 163 -9.37 15.88 21.17
CA GLN A 163 -10.77 16.26 21.45
C GLN A 163 -11.52 16.74 20.21
N SER A 164 -10.79 17.22 19.20
CA SER A 164 -11.36 17.64 17.91
C SER A 164 -11.79 16.48 17.00
N SER A 165 -11.46 15.22 17.35
CA SER A 165 -11.75 14.09 16.49
C SER A 165 -13.26 13.93 16.24
N LYS A 166 -13.63 13.74 14.96
CA LYS A 166 -15.02 13.48 14.55
C LYS A 166 -15.55 12.14 15.06
N PHE A 167 -14.66 11.19 15.35
CA PHE A 167 -15.03 9.86 15.83
C PHE A 167 -14.14 9.44 17.00
N PHE A 168 -14.78 9.14 18.12
CA PHE A 168 -14.12 8.67 19.33
C PHE A 168 -14.38 7.18 19.55
N PRO A 169 -13.33 6.36 19.76
CA PRO A 169 -13.51 4.95 20.10
C PRO A 169 -14.28 4.79 21.42
N ARG A 170 -15.44 4.11 21.38
CA ARG A 170 -16.34 3.94 22.55
C ARG A 170 -15.68 3.33 23.79
N LYS A 171 -14.61 2.53 23.61
CA LYS A 171 -13.94 1.80 24.69
C LYS A 171 -12.90 2.64 25.45
N ILE A 172 -12.59 3.86 25.01
CA ILE A 172 -11.64 4.73 25.71
C ILE A 172 -12.40 5.77 26.53
N VAL A 173 -12.07 5.85 27.83
CA VAL A 173 -12.53 6.91 28.71
C VAL A 173 -11.82 8.21 28.28
N LYS A 174 -12.58 9.18 27.78
CA LYS A 174 -12.05 10.45 27.26
C LYS A 174 -11.12 11.16 28.25
N ASP A 175 -11.45 11.11 29.54
CA ASP A 175 -10.70 11.79 30.59
C ASP A 175 -9.31 11.18 30.87
N LYS A 176 -9.04 9.98 30.35
CA LYS A 176 -7.74 9.31 30.46
C LYS A 176 -6.82 9.56 29.27
N LEU A 177 -7.34 10.14 28.17
CA LEU A 177 -6.52 10.48 27.02
C LEU A 177 -5.86 11.85 27.21
N PRO A 178 -4.63 12.03 26.73
CA PRO A 178 -4.06 13.36 26.63
C PRO A 178 -4.93 14.22 25.72
N LYS A 179 -5.14 15.50 26.08
CA LYS A 179 -5.87 16.44 25.22
C LYS A 179 -5.12 16.70 23.92
N GLN A 180 -3.81 16.89 24.03
CA GLN A 180 -2.93 17.16 22.91
C GLN A 180 -1.88 16.08 22.76
N VAL A 181 -1.55 15.72 21.52
CA VAL A 181 -0.52 14.73 21.21
C VAL A 181 0.43 15.26 20.14
N LYS A 182 1.71 14.90 20.30
CA LYS A 182 2.70 14.97 19.22
C LYS A 182 2.93 13.56 18.69
N LEU A 183 2.96 13.42 17.37
CA LEU A 183 3.16 12.13 16.72
C LEU A 183 4.64 11.77 16.69
N ASN A 184 4.98 10.51 16.96
CA ASN A 184 6.36 10.03 16.81
C ASN A 184 6.75 9.85 15.35
N TYR A 185 5.80 9.37 14.54
CA TYR A 185 5.93 9.13 13.11
C TYR A 185 4.55 9.17 12.46
N SER A 186 4.55 9.16 11.13
CA SER A 186 3.34 9.09 10.33
C SER A 186 3.51 8.06 9.22
N LEU A 187 2.41 7.41 8.82
CA LEU A 187 2.41 6.43 7.75
C LEU A 187 1.54 6.92 6.59
N LEU A 188 2.02 6.70 5.36
CA LEU A 188 1.18 6.85 4.18
C LEU A 188 0.48 5.52 3.89
N PHE A 189 -0.84 5.56 3.83
CA PHE A 189 -1.70 4.47 3.38
C PHE A 189 -2.36 4.84 2.05
N SER A 190 -2.36 3.91 1.10
CA SER A 190 -2.95 4.19 -0.21
C SER A 190 -3.45 2.93 -0.89
N ASN A 191 -4.09 3.08 -2.04
CA ASN A 191 -4.48 1.96 -2.87
C ASN A 191 -3.25 1.15 -3.35
N ILE A 192 -2.09 1.78 -3.57
CA ILE A 192 -0.83 1.06 -3.87
C ILE A 192 -0.20 0.35 -2.66
N SER A 193 -0.78 0.48 -1.45
CA SER A 193 -0.41 -0.36 -0.31
C SER A 193 -0.78 -1.83 -0.53
N PHE A 194 -1.70 -2.13 -1.43
CA PHE A 194 -2.14 -3.48 -1.76
C PHE A 194 -1.29 -4.04 -2.91
N LYS A 195 -0.75 -5.27 -2.76
CA LYS A 195 0.17 -5.84 -3.75
C LYS A 195 -0.41 -5.90 -5.18
N SER A 196 -1.66 -6.30 -5.33
CA SER A 196 -2.35 -6.35 -6.63
C SER A 196 -2.43 -4.98 -7.28
N GLU A 197 -2.85 -3.97 -6.52
CA GLU A 197 -2.96 -2.59 -7.01
C GLU A 197 -1.62 -1.93 -7.25
N TYR A 198 -0.62 -2.24 -6.42
CA TYR A 198 0.76 -1.82 -6.65
C TYR A 198 1.23 -2.30 -8.02
N LEU A 199 1.05 -3.59 -8.33
CA LEU A 199 1.41 -4.13 -9.64
C LEU A 199 0.64 -3.42 -10.75
N THR A 200 -0.69 -3.32 -10.66
CA THR A 200 -1.49 -2.60 -11.67
C THR A 200 -1.03 -1.16 -11.84
N TYR A 201 -0.75 -0.44 -10.77
CA TYR A 201 -0.34 0.96 -10.82
C TYR A 201 0.98 1.15 -11.56
N PHE A 202 1.96 0.27 -11.35
CA PHE A 202 3.28 0.36 -11.98
C PHE A 202 3.40 -0.44 -13.30
N ASP A 203 2.52 -1.40 -13.58
CA ASP A 203 2.52 -2.25 -14.79
C ASP A 203 1.84 -1.59 -16.01
N LEU A 204 1.11 -0.48 -15.83
CA LEU A 204 0.41 0.20 -16.94
C LEU A 204 1.33 0.94 -17.93
N LYS A 205 2.65 0.82 -17.79
CA LYS A 205 3.62 1.42 -18.70
C LYS A 205 4.58 0.36 -19.25
N ASN A 206 5.13 0.62 -20.45
CA ASN A 206 6.18 -0.20 -21.04
C ASN A 206 7.34 -0.43 -20.03
N ASP A 207 8.05 -1.56 -20.13
CA ASP A 207 9.07 -2.01 -19.16
C ASP A 207 10.08 -0.93 -18.71
N LEU A 208 10.47 -0.01 -19.61
CA LEU A 208 11.40 1.08 -19.31
C LEU A 208 10.82 2.10 -18.31
N ASP A 209 9.56 2.52 -18.51
CA ASP A 209 8.91 3.53 -17.68
C ASP A 209 8.48 2.98 -16.32
N ARG A 210 8.20 1.67 -16.25
CA ARG A 210 7.94 0.96 -14.99
C ARG A 210 9.14 1.05 -14.06
N ASN A 211 10.32 0.68 -14.56
CA ASN A 211 11.54 0.69 -13.75
C ASN A 211 11.87 2.09 -13.23
N GLN A 212 11.69 3.11 -14.07
CA GLN A 212 11.88 4.51 -13.65
C GLN A 212 10.88 4.91 -12.56
N SER A 213 9.58 4.65 -12.76
CA SER A 213 8.54 5.04 -11.81
C SER A 213 8.70 4.34 -10.45
N GLU A 214 9.10 3.07 -10.46
CA GLU A 214 9.40 2.32 -9.24
C GLU A 214 10.65 2.86 -8.52
N GLN A 215 11.70 3.22 -9.27
CA GLN A 215 12.91 3.83 -8.71
C GLN A 215 12.62 5.21 -8.11
N GLU A 216 11.82 6.04 -8.78
CA GLU A 216 11.37 7.34 -8.27
C GLU A 216 10.61 7.15 -6.95
N TRP A 217 9.66 6.21 -6.90
CA TRP A 217 8.94 5.88 -5.67
C TRP A 217 9.87 5.44 -4.54
N ARG A 218 10.80 4.52 -4.82
CA ARG A 218 11.78 4.06 -3.83
C ARG A 218 12.68 5.20 -3.35
N GLY A 219 13.10 6.08 -4.25
CA GLY A 219 13.87 7.29 -3.92
C GLY A 219 13.09 8.22 -2.99
N MET A 220 11.81 8.48 -3.31
CA MET A 220 10.94 9.29 -2.46
C MET A 220 10.73 8.66 -1.08
N LEU A 221 10.59 7.34 -1.00
CA LEU A 221 10.46 6.64 0.29
C LEU A 221 11.71 6.75 1.16
N LEU A 222 12.91 6.83 0.58
CA LEU A 222 14.14 7.08 1.33
C LEU A 222 14.13 8.48 1.95
N VAL A 223 13.71 9.50 1.19
CA VAL A 223 13.53 10.87 1.70
C VAL A 223 12.44 10.92 2.77
N ALA A 224 11.31 10.27 2.53
CA ALA A 224 10.20 10.15 3.49
C ALA A 224 10.66 9.53 4.82
N ASN A 225 11.50 8.48 4.76
CA ASN A 225 12.06 7.83 5.94
C ASN A 225 12.98 8.77 6.76
N HIS A 226 13.72 9.68 6.12
CA HIS A 226 14.42 10.74 6.85
C HIS A 226 13.43 11.62 7.61
N ALA A 227 12.26 11.91 7.05
CA ALA A 227 11.18 12.68 7.65
C ALA A 227 10.30 11.90 8.65
N ASN A 228 10.70 10.70 9.10
CA ASN A 228 9.90 9.79 9.95
C ASN A 228 8.54 9.42 9.31
N VAL A 229 8.50 9.33 7.99
CA VAL A 229 7.35 8.82 7.25
C VAL A 229 7.59 7.39 6.80
N GLY A 230 6.67 6.50 7.17
CA GLY A 230 6.61 5.13 6.72
C GLY A 230 5.47 4.89 5.73
N THR A 231 5.29 3.63 5.33
CA THR A 231 4.16 3.17 4.53
C THR A 231 3.57 1.91 5.12
N ILE A 232 2.31 1.68 4.80
CA ILE A 232 1.63 0.43 5.10
C ILE A 232 1.64 -0.45 3.86
N ARG A 233 1.96 -1.73 4.02
CA ARG A 233 1.76 -2.74 2.98
C ARG A 233 0.74 -3.77 3.45
N ILE A 234 -0.22 -4.07 2.58
CA ILE A 234 -1.25 -5.08 2.79
C ILE A 234 -0.99 -6.24 1.83
N ASN A 235 -0.85 -7.43 2.40
CA ASN A 235 -0.75 -8.67 1.66
C ASN A 235 -1.95 -9.54 2.00
N THR A 236 -2.98 -9.45 1.16
CA THR A 236 -4.19 -10.26 1.27
C THR A 236 -4.70 -10.63 -0.11
N VAL A 237 -5.42 -11.74 -0.19
CA VAL A 237 -6.19 -12.14 -1.37
C VAL A 237 -7.65 -11.68 -1.21
N ASP A 238 -8.12 -11.60 0.03
CA ASP A 238 -9.47 -11.17 0.39
C ASP A 238 -9.40 -9.85 1.16
N TYR A 239 -9.95 -8.79 0.59
CA TYR A 239 -9.97 -7.46 1.20
C TYR A 239 -10.92 -7.39 2.40
N SER A 240 -11.85 -8.34 2.54
CA SER A 240 -12.71 -8.42 3.72
C SER A 240 -11.98 -8.97 4.95
N ASN A 241 -10.89 -9.70 4.74
CA ASN A 241 -10.15 -10.42 5.78
C ASN A 241 -8.63 -10.33 5.56
N ILE A 242 -7.96 -9.43 6.28
CA ILE A 242 -6.52 -9.22 6.10
C ILE A 242 -5.72 -10.44 6.58
N ASN A 243 -4.95 -11.04 5.67
CA ASN A 243 -3.99 -12.10 6.00
C ASN A 243 -2.69 -11.55 6.59
N ARG A 244 -2.19 -10.41 6.10
CA ARG A 244 -0.93 -9.81 6.56
C ARG A 244 -0.92 -8.31 6.29
N TRP A 245 -0.40 -7.56 7.26
CA TRP A 245 -0.01 -6.16 7.07
C TRP A 245 1.37 -5.89 7.67
N GLU A 246 2.03 -4.89 7.11
CA GLU A 246 3.40 -4.51 7.44
C GLU A 246 3.51 -2.99 7.53
N PHE A 247 4.25 -2.51 8.52
CA PHE A 247 4.68 -1.11 8.58
C PHE A 247 6.14 -1.05 8.15
N LEU A 248 6.41 -0.25 7.11
CA LEU A 248 7.73 -0.12 6.51
C LEU A 248 8.22 1.31 6.57
N PHE A 249 9.50 1.50 6.84
CA PHE A 249 10.20 2.78 6.77
C PHE A 249 11.27 2.68 5.69
N ALA A 250 10.99 3.31 4.55
CA ALA A 250 11.62 2.99 3.28
C ALA A 250 11.54 1.48 2.96
N SER A 251 12.67 0.78 2.96
CA SER A 251 12.73 -0.68 2.74
C SER A 251 12.88 -1.49 4.04
N SER A 252 12.92 -0.83 5.19
CA SER A 252 13.10 -1.51 6.48
C SER A 252 11.75 -1.82 7.12
N LEU A 253 11.61 -3.06 7.59
CA LEU A 253 10.39 -3.54 8.24
C LEU A 253 10.41 -3.16 9.72
N TYR A 254 9.40 -2.42 10.18
CA TYR A 254 9.22 -2.08 11.59
C TYR A 254 8.43 -3.16 12.31
N PHE A 255 7.21 -3.41 11.87
CA PHE A 255 6.28 -4.32 12.53
C PHE A 255 5.46 -5.10 11.52
N THR A 256 5.08 -6.31 11.87
CA THR A 256 4.29 -7.20 11.01
C THR A 256 3.21 -7.91 11.80
N TYR A 257 2.05 -8.01 11.17
CA TYR A 257 1.01 -8.95 11.55
C TYR A 257 0.86 -10.02 10.48
N THR A 258 0.67 -11.27 10.89
CA THR A 258 0.29 -12.36 9.99
C THR A 258 -0.80 -13.21 10.66
N LYS A 259 -1.92 -13.37 9.96
CA LYS A 259 -3.00 -14.27 10.32
C LYS A 259 -2.59 -15.71 10.00
N LYS A 260 -2.48 -16.54 11.02
CA LYS A 260 -2.31 -18.01 10.92
C LYS A 260 -3.38 -18.68 11.79
N ALA A 261 -3.17 -19.93 12.22
CA ALA A 261 -4.02 -20.59 13.20
C ALA A 261 -4.13 -19.78 14.50
N ALA A 262 -3.04 -19.12 14.91
CA ALA A 262 -3.05 -18.03 15.88
C ALA A 262 -2.49 -16.76 15.20
N ASN A 263 -3.03 -15.60 15.59
CA ASN A 263 -2.52 -14.32 15.14
C ASN A 263 -1.06 -14.16 15.58
N GLN A 264 -0.17 -13.84 14.64
CA GLN A 264 1.25 -13.63 14.91
C GLN A 264 1.61 -12.16 14.70
N PHE A 265 2.19 -11.56 15.72
CA PHE A 265 2.79 -10.23 15.66
C PHE A 265 4.30 -10.36 15.76
N LYS A 266 5.03 -9.50 15.04
CA LYS A 266 6.49 -9.50 15.07
C LYS A 266 7.01 -8.06 14.98
N LEU A 267 7.64 -7.62 16.07
CA LEU A 267 8.56 -6.48 16.04
C LEU A 267 9.84 -6.90 15.30
N ASN A 268 10.24 -6.12 14.30
CA ASN A 268 11.47 -6.38 13.55
C ASN A 268 12.57 -5.37 13.90
N ASN A 269 12.25 -4.07 13.96
CA ASN A 269 13.23 -3.04 14.32
C ASN A 269 12.57 -1.80 14.95
N LEU A 270 12.64 -1.70 16.28
CA LEU A 270 12.09 -0.57 17.05
C LEU A 270 12.80 0.76 16.76
N ASN A 271 14.09 0.72 16.40
CA ASN A 271 14.87 1.93 16.14
C ASN A 271 14.38 2.70 14.90
N LEU A 272 13.52 2.11 14.07
CA LEU A 272 12.93 2.81 12.93
C LEU A 272 11.95 3.92 13.35
N VAL A 273 11.30 3.77 14.51
CA VAL A 273 10.29 4.71 15.01
C VAL A 273 10.77 5.58 16.18
N ILE A 274 11.77 5.12 16.95
CA ILE A 274 12.35 5.87 18.07
C ILE A 274 13.58 6.70 17.64
N LYS A 275 13.65 7.11 16.36
CA LYS A 275 14.81 7.87 15.87
C LYS A 275 14.92 9.22 16.60
N LYS A 276 15.87 9.34 17.52
CA LYS A 276 16.33 10.63 18.02
C LYS A 276 17.18 11.27 16.93
N ARG A 277 16.69 12.34 16.30
CA ARG A 277 17.54 13.14 15.41
C ARG A 277 18.48 13.99 16.27
N THR A 278 19.72 13.56 16.38
CA THR A 278 20.84 14.41 16.81
C THR A 278 21.42 15.07 15.57
N GLY A 279 20.97 16.29 15.25
CA GLY A 279 21.52 17.08 14.15
C GLY A 279 20.72 18.35 13.88
N ASN A 280 21.38 19.50 14.02
CA ASN A 280 20.87 20.80 13.56
C ASN A 280 20.89 20.78 12.03
N PHE A 281 19.73 20.97 11.39
CA PHE A 281 19.64 21.36 9.98
C PHE A 281 19.81 22.88 9.87
#